data_AF-A0A225UZ02-F1
#
_entry.id   AF-A0A225UZ02-F1
#
_cell.length_a   1.000
_cell.length_b   1.000
_cell.length_c   1.000
_cell.angle_alpha   90.00
_cell.angle_beta   90.00
_cell.angle_gamma   90.00
#
_symmetry.space_group_name_H-M   'P 1'
#
loop_
_entity.id
_entity.type
_entity.pdbx_description
1 polymer ?
#
loop_
_entity_poly.entity_id
_entity_poly.type
_entity_poly.pdbx_seq_one_letter_code
_entity_poly.pdbx_strand_id
1 'polypeptide(L)'
;MGAQKCTIKAMRTHGRILLTSRSHIVVARIERNAKLGLHLSLQPILPHTCREIRPIRGIIDDDANHCTDISETILDDVDRLAAETNLTQTNIWTHIVENYYMQTGPPVRGLSKNAVENRVKYIRSNQSGGNRKGMIELPPMSKVKGSAQGFFQFQYAWHDDVKAQKDSVGVDRILAWGHPELRNLLCFENLSWFVDGTFRSAPEGFKQCATIMIYDPSSELYLPVIFTLTTAMTKLSYLKLLRCVADCVGCKLTPKEIMCDFESALIGAIR
;
A
#
# COMPACT_ATOMS: atom_id res chain seq x y z
N MET A 1 12.63 7.16 -42.26
CA MET A 1 13.11 6.37 -41.10
C MET A 1 13.56 7.34 -40.02
N GLY A 2 12.74 7.55 -38.98
CA GLY A 2 13.02 8.53 -37.93
C GLY A 2 14.00 7.98 -36.90
N ALA A 3 15.14 8.62 -36.74
CA ALA A 3 16.10 8.29 -35.67
C ALA A 3 15.48 8.66 -34.31
N GLN A 4 15.15 7.65 -33.50
CA GLN A 4 14.74 7.84 -32.12
C GLN A 4 15.93 8.39 -31.32
N LYS A 5 15.86 9.66 -30.91
CA LYS A 5 16.81 10.26 -29.97
C LYS A 5 16.71 9.51 -28.64
N CYS A 6 17.70 8.66 -28.35
CA CYS A 6 17.84 7.97 -27.07
C CYS A 6 18.61 8.89 -26.10
N THR A 7 17.93 9.50 -25.14
CA THR A 7 18.56 10.31 -24.11
C THR A 7 19.07 9.39 -23.00
N ILE A 8 20.37 9.09 -22.99
CA ILE A 8 21.01 8.29 -21.93
C ILE A 8 21.44 9.26 -20.82
N LYS A 9 20.91 9.09 -19.62
CA LYS A 9 21.31 9.86 -18.44
C LYS A 9 22.26 9.00 -17.61
N ALA A 10 23.54 9.37 -17.58
CA ALA A 10 24.54 8.67 -16.78
C ALA A 10 24.61 9.28 -15.38
N MET A 11 24.44 8.47 -14.34
CA MET A 11 24.65 8.88 -12.95
C MET A 11 25.84 8.10 -12.39
N ARG A 12 26.83 8.82 -11.85
CA ARG A 12 28.07 8.24 -11.28
C ARG A 12 27.91 8.15 -9.77
N THR A 13 27.94 6.93 -9.24
CA THR A 13 27.99 6.67 -7.79
C THR A 13 28.93 5.48 -7.56
N HIS A 14 29.89 5.64 -6.64
CA HIS A 14 30.80 4.58 -6.15
C HIS A 14 31.45 3.70 -7.25
N GLY A 15 31.97 4.31 -8.33
CA GLY A 15 32.74 3.59 -9.36
C GLY A 15 31.93 2.78 -10.37
N ARG A 16 30.60 2.87 -10.36
CA ARG A 16 29.71 2.26 -11.36
C ARG A 16 28.96 3.34 -12.17
N ILE A 17 28.57 3.01 -13.40
CA ILE A 17 27.69 3.86 -14.23
C ILE A 17 26.36 3.14 -14.42
N LEU A 18 25.27 3.81 -14.02
CA LEU A 18 23.92 3.44 -14.42
C LEU A 18 23.63 4.04 -15.80
N LEU A 19 23.35 3.17 -16.78
CA LEU A 19 22.88 3.57 -18.09
C LEU A 19 21.38 3.30 -18.17
N THR A 20 20.60 4.37 -18.30
CA THR A 20 19.14 4.30 -18.40
C THR A 20 18.67 4.47 -19.84
N SER A 21 17.97 3.49 -20.38
CA SER A 21 17.13 3.62 -21.58
C SER A 21 15.65 3.72 -21.16
N ARG A 22 14.78 4.20 -22.06
CA ARG A 22 13.32 4.25 -21.83
C ARG A 22 12.71 2.89 -21.48
N SER A 23 13.38 1.79 -21.84
CA SER A 23 12.85 0.44 -21.68
C SER A 23 13.67 -0.45 -20.74
N HIS A 24 14.96 -0.18 -20.52
CA HIS A 24 15.87 -1.06 -19.78
C HIS A 24 16.94 -0.28 -19.02
N ILE A 25 17.42 -0.83 -17.90
CA ILE A 25 18.61 -0.35 -17.18
C ILE A 25 19.72 -1.40 -17.27
N VAL A 26 20.93 -0.93 -17.56
CA VAL A 26 22.16 -1.73 -17.50
C VAL A 26 23.14 -1.03 -16.58
N VAL A 27 23.69 -1.76 -15.60
CA VAL A 27 24.72 -1.26 -14.68
C VAL A 27 26.06 -1.87 -15.04
N ALA A 28 27.00 -1.06 -15.51
CA ALA A 28 28.34 -1.51 -15.89
C ALA A 28 29.41 -1.06 -14.87
N ARG A 29 30.43 -1.91 -14.66
CA ARG A 29 31.61 -1.61 -13.84
C ARG A 29 32.59 -0.77 -14.65
N ILE A 30 33.09 0.35 -14.11
CA ILE A 30 34.25 1.04 -14.69
C ILE A 30 35.50 0.41 -14.07
N GLU A 31 36.33 -0.24 -14.86
CA GLU A 31 37.70 -0.57 -14.47
C GLU A 31 38.59 0.65 -14.74
N ARG A 32 39.22 1.20 -13.68
CA ARG A 32 40.21 2.27 -13.84
C ARG A 32 41.52 1.66 -14.31
N ASN A 33 41.83 1.77 -15.60
CA ASN A 33 43.20 1.60 -16.07
C ASN A 33 44.00 2.89 -15.82
N ALA A 34 45.06 2.77 -15.04
CA ALA A 34 45.96 3.86 -14.67
C ALA A 34 46.97 4.17 -15.78
N LYS A 35 47.41 5.44 -15.79
CA LYS A 35 48.58 6.05 -16.48
C LYS A 35 48.41 6.42 -17.96
N LEU A 36 48.36 7.73 -18.21
CA LEU A 36 49.45 8.52 -18.82
C LEU A 36 49.03 9.99 -18.92
N GLY A 37 49.89 10.90 -18.46
CA GLY A 37 49.65 12.34 -18.47
C GLY A 37 50.05 13.00 -19.78
N LEU A 38 49.36 14.08 -20.13
CA LEU A 38 49.89 15.26 -20.81
C LEU A 38 48.85 16.39 -20.74
N HIS A 39 49.36 17.59 -20.47
CA HIS A 39 48.64 18.82 -20.20
C HIS A 39 48.47 19.62 -21.50
N LEU A 40 47.25 20.06 -21.86
CA LEU A 40 47.00 21.26 -22.68
C LEU A 40 45.52 21.70 -22.72
N SER A 41 45.31 22.95 -22.30
CA SER A 41 44.33 23.99 -22.68
C SER A 41 42.84 23.67 -22.92
N LEU A 42 42.01 24.44 -22.23
CA LEU A 42 40.55 24.60 -22.36
C LEU A 42 40.11 25.17 -23.72
N GLN A 43 39.28 24.43 -24.48
CA GLN A 43 38.02 24.87 -25.11
C GLN A 43 37.12 23.63 -25.37
N PRO A 44 35.77 23.73 -25.26
CA PRO A 44 34.89 22.56 -25.26
C PRO A 44 34.47 22.16 -26.68
N ILE A 45 35.16 21.17 -27.25
CA ILE A 45 34.62 20.40 -28.38
C ILE A 45 33.87 19.22 -27.78
N LEU A 46 32.53 19.24 -27.82
CA LEU A 46 31.70 18.08 -27.50
C LEU A 46 31.93 16.98 -28.56
N PRO A 47 32.53 15.82 -28.22
CA PRO A 47 32.47 14.66 -29.07
C PRO A 47 31.14 13.97 -28.79
N HIS A 48 30.24 13.99 -29.77
CA HIS A 48 29.07 13.12 -29.77
C HIS A 48 29.54 11.67 -29.85
N THR A 49 29.15 10.81 -28.91
CA THR A 49 29.51 9.39 -28.91
C THR A 49 28.65 8.57 -29.89
N CYS A 50 28.61 8.99 -31.15
CA CYS A 50 28.24 8.09 -32.24
C CYS A 50 29.55 7.68 -32.93
N ARG A 51 30.19 6.62 -32.44
CA ARG A 51 31.31 6.02 -33.16
C ARG A 51 30.75 4.97 -34.12
N GLU A 52 30.93 5.21 -35.41
CA GLU A 52 30.65 4.25 -36.47
C GLU A 52 31.30 2.90 -36.16
N ILE A 53 30.53 1.83 -36.37
CA ILE A 53 31.01 0.45 -36.31
C ILE A 53 31.98 0.24 -37.47
N ARG A 54 33.28 0.12 -37.17
CA ARG A 54 34.24 -0.53 -38.08
C ARG A 54 34.68 -1.84 -37.46
N PRO A 55 34.65 -2.96 -38.20
CA PRO A 55 35.00 -4.26 -37.66
C PRO A 55 36.52 -4.35 -37.54
N ILE A 56 37.03 -4.45 -36.30
CA ILE A 56 38.43 -4.80 -36.07
C ILE A 56 38.47 -6.31 -35.84
N ARG A 57 39.03 -7.02 -36.83
CA ARG A 57 39.38 -8.44 -36.74
C ARG A 57 40.46 -8.63 -35.68
N GLY A 58 40.21 -9.61 -34.80
CA GLY A 58 41.21 -10.30 -34.01
C GLY A 58 41.57 -9.61 -32.70
N ILE A 59 41.13 -10.19 -31.59
CA ILE A 59 41.91 -10.56 -30.40
C ILE A 59 40.91 -11.13 -29.37
N ILE A 60 40.97 -12.46 -29.25
CA ILE A 60 40.74 -13.31 -28.06
C ILE A 60 39.32 -13.30 -27.45
N ASP A 61 38.64 -14.42 -27.64
CA ASP A 61 37.55 -14.90 -26.77
C ASP A 61 38.04 -14.88 -25.32
N ASP A 62 37.49 -13.98 -24.49
CA ASP A 62 37.54 -14.12 -23.04
C ASP A 62 36.15 -13.88 -22.45
N ASP A 63 35.69 -14.89 -21.75
CA ASP A 63 34.30 -15.25 -21.46
C ASP A 63 33.77 -14.50 -20.22
N ALA A 64 33.89 -13.15 -20.18
CA ALA A 64 33.75 -12.38 -18.94
C ALA A 64 32.81 -11.15 -19.01
N ASN A 65 31.68 -11.24 -19.71
CA ASN A 65 30.66 -10.18 -19.66
C ASN A 65 29.23 -10.70 -19.75
N HIS A 66 28.92 -11.77 -18.99
CA HIS A 66 27.56 -12.28 -18.90
C HIS A 66 26.73 -11.33 -18.02
N CYS A 67 26.01 -10.41 -18.67
CA CYS A 67 25.05 -9.55 -17.99
C CYS A 67 23.81 -10.38 -17.65
N THR A 68 23.58 -10.64 -16.36
CA THR A 68 22.44 -11.45 -15.91
C THR A 68 21.15 -10.63 -15.99
N ASP A 69 20.16 -11.14 -16.72
CA ASP A 69 18.82 -10.53 -16.75
C ASP A 69 18.02 -11.01 -15.55
N ILE A 70 17.63 -10.06 -14.69
CA ILE A 70 16.85 -10.30 -13.48
C ILE A 70 15.49 -9.59 -13.55
N SER A 71 15.05 -9.20 -14.75
CA SER A 71 13.82 -8.43 -14.94
C SER A 71 12.58 -9.15 -14.42
N GLU A 72 12.49 -10.47 -14.60
CA GLU A 72 11.38 -11.30 -14.11
C GLU A 72 11.36 -11.36 -12.59
N THR A 73 12.51 -11.63 -11.96
CA THR A 73 12.66 -11.62 -10.50
C THR A 73 12.28 -10.28 -9.88
N ILE A 74 12.73 -9.16 -10.49
CA ILE A 74 12.35 -7.83 -10.04
C ILE A 74 10.83 -7.61 -10.22
N LEU A 75 10.23 -8.12 -11.30
CA LEU A 75 8.80 -7.95 -11.56
C LEU A 75 7.97 -8.68 -10.49
N ASP A 76 8.31 -9.92 -10.17
CA ASP A 76 7.63 -10.71 -9.13
C ASP A 76 7.73 -10.04 -7.76
N ASP A 77 8.91 -9.51 -7.42
CA ASP A 77 9.12 -8.82 -6.15
C ASP A 77 8.37 -7.48 -6.10
N VAL A 78 8.32 -6.75 -7.21
CA VAL A 78 7.50 -5.53 -7.35
C VAL A 78 6.01 -5.85 -7.21
N ASP A 79 5.54 -6.92 -7.82
CA ASP A 79 4.13 -7.33 -7.75
C ASP A 79 3.76 -7.71 -6.32
N ARG A 80 4.60 -8.52 -5.66
CA ARG A 80 4.48 -8.88 -4.26
C ARG A 80 4.47 -7.64 -3.36
N LEU A 81 5.43 -6.73 -3.51
CA LEU A 81 5.50 -5.51 -2.71
C LEU A 81 4.32 -4.57 -2.97
N ALA A 82 3.88 -4.44 -4.21
CA ALA A 82 2.74 -3.60 -4.58
C ALA A 82 1.43 -4.13 -3.97
N ALA A 83 1.29 -5.46 -3.91
CA ALA A 83 0.13 -6.16 -3.37
C ALA A 83 0.11 -6.22 -1.85
N GLU A 84 1.25 -6.51 -1.24
CA GLU A 84 1.34 -6.84 0.18
C GLU A 84 1.76 -5.65 1.04
N THR A 85 2.25 -4.55 0.48
CA THR A 85 2.79 -3.43 1.27
C THR A 85 2.16 -2.07 0.94
N ASN A 86 2.30 -1.16 1.91
CA ASN A 86 1.89 0.24 1.79
C ASN A 86 2.98 1.16 1.24
N LEU A 87 4.07 0.59 0.74
CA LEU A 87 5.20 1.38 0.28
C LEU A 87 4.79 2.27 -0.90
N THR A 88 5.27 3.51 -0.91
CA THR A 88 5.09 4.38 -2.07
C THR A 88 5.82 3.79 -3.28
N GLN A 89 5.43 4.18 -4.50
CA GLN A 89 6.14 3.75 -5.71
C GLN A 89 7.64 4.06 -5.62
N THR A 90 7.98 5.22 -5.05
CA THR A 90 9.37 5.62 -4.78
C THR A 90 10.06 4.69 -3.80
N ASN A 91 9.42 4.29 -2.70
CA ASN A 91 10.03 3.42 -1.71
C ASN A 91 10.21 1.99 -2.23
N ILE A 92 9.26 1.49 -3.03
CA ILE A 92 9.42 0.21 -3.73
C ILE A 92 10.60 0.29 -4.70
N TRP A 93 10.73 1.37 -5.47
CA TRP A 93 11.88 1.58 -6.33
C TRP A 93 13.20 1.58 -5.55
N THR A 94 13.28 2.31 -4.43
CA THR A 94 14.48 2.33 -3.57
C THR A 94 14.84 0.92 -3.08
N HIS A 95 13.85 0.16 -2.63
CA HIS A 95 14.03 -1.24 -2.21
C HIS A 95 14.62 -2.11 -3.33
N ILE A 96 14.12 -1.98 -4.56
CA ILE A 96 14.66 -2.69 -5.72
C ILE A 96 16.11 -2.26 -6.02
N VAL A 97 16.42 -0.97 -5.93
CA VAL A 97 17.78 -0.48 -6.13
C VAL A 97 18.76 -1.09 -5.13
N GLU A 98 18.41 -1.08 -3.86
CA GLU A 98 19.25 -1.61 -2.79
C GLU A 98 19.45 -3.11 -2.92
N ASN A 99 18.37 -3.86 -3.20
CA ASN A 99 18.41 -5.32 -3.20
C ASN A 99 18.90 -5.95 -4.50
N TYR A 100 18.85 -5.26 -5.64
CA TYR A 100 19.24 -5.88 -6.92
C TYR A 100 20.36 -5.12 -7.63
N TYR A 101 20.36 -3.79 -7.59
CA TYR A 101 21.34 -3.00 -8.35
C TYR A 101 22.58 -2.61 -7.53
N MET A 102 22.46 -2.51 -6.20
CA MET A 102 23.56 -2.12 -5.30
C MET A 102 24.31 -3.31 -4.69
N GLN A 103 23.87 -4.54 -4.96
CA GLN A 103 24.59 -5.73 -4.49
C GLN A 103 25.98 -5.89 -5.16
N THR A 104 26.88 -6.54 -4.43
CA THR A 104 28.19 -6.95 -4.94
C THR A 104 28.02 -8.18 -5.83
N GLY A 105 28.20 -8.03 -7.15
CA GLY A 105 27.98 -9.09 -8.11
C GLY A 105 28.23 -8.66 -9.56
N PRO A 106 27.98 -9.55 -10.53
CA PRO A 106 28.10 -9.26 -11.95
C PRO A 106 27.11 -8.17 -12.41
N PRO A 107 27.37 -7.50 -13.54
CA PRO A 107 26.43 -6.56 -14.17
C PRO A 107 25.04 -7.17 -14.35
N VAL A 108 24.01 -6.50 -13.84
CA VAL A 108 22.63 -6.94 -13.99
C VAL A 108 21.87 -6.06 -14.97
N ARG A 109 20.99 -6.68 -15.75
CA ARG A 109 19.96 -6.03 -16.57
C ARG A 109 18.63 -6.21 -15.85
N GLY A 110 17.85 -5.13 -15.75
CA GLY A 110 16.55 -5.18 -15.08
C GLY A 110 15.61 -4.06 -15.52
N LEU A 111 14.57 -3.85 -14.69
CA LEU A 111 13.52 -2.88 -14.95
C LEU A 111 13.94 -1.43 -14.70
N SER A 112 13.39 -0.52 -15.52
CA SER A 112 13.53 0.93 -15.30
C SER A 112 12.64 1.43 -14.15
N LYS A 113 13.01 2.56 -13.55
CA LYS A 113 12.19 3.22 -12.52
C LYS A 113 10.74 3.40 -12.97
N ASN A 114 10.53 3.97 -14.16
CA ASN A 114 9.18 4.19 -14.70
C ASN A 114 8.43 2.87 -14.92
N ALA A 115 9.11 1.79 -15.33
CA ALA A 115 8.48 0.49 -15.49
C ALA A 115 7.98 -0.05 -14.14
N VAL A 116 8.80 0.07 -13.08
CA VAL A 116 8.42 -0.30 -11.71
C VAL A 116 7.26 0.56 -11.21
N GLU A 117 7.34 1.89 -11.30
CA GLU A 117 6.29 2.80 -10.84
C GLU A 117 4.95 2.56 -11.56
N ASN A 118 5.00 2.35 -12.89
CA ASN A 118 3.82 2.01 -13.67
C ASN A 118 3.26 0.63 -13.32
N ARG A 119 4.11 -0.37 -13.04
CA ARG A 119 3.68 -1.70 -12.61
C ARG A 119 2.97 -1.65 -11.27
N VAL A 120 3.54 -0.94 -10.28
CA VAL A 120 2.90 -0.73 -8.97
C VAL A 120 1.54 -0.06 -9.14
N LYS A 121 1.45 0.98 -9.97
CA LYS A 121 0.17 1.65 -10.27
C LYS A 121 -0.83 0.68 -10.90
N TYR A 122 -0.39 -0.11 -11.88
CA TYR A 122 -1.21 -1.11 -12.54
C TYR A 122 -1.73 -2.15 -11.55
N ILE A 123 -0.87 -2.80 -10.78
CA ILE A 123 -1.24 -3.82 -9.79
C ILE A 123 -2.27 -3.28 -8.80
N ARG A 124 -2.01 -2.11 -8.19
CA ARG A 124 -2.94 -1.51 -7.22
C ARG A 124 -4.26 -1.12 -7.87
N SER A 125 -4.25 -0.62 -9.10
CA SER A 125 -5.47 -0.32 -9.86
C SER A 125 -6.25 -1.58 -10.26
N ASN A 126 -5.55 -2.69 -10.54
CA ASN A 126 -6.16 -3.94 -11.00
C ASN A 126 -6.67 -4.80 -9.83
N GLN A 127 -6.01 -4.74 -8.67
CA GLN A 127 -6.54 -5.27 -7.40
C GLN A 127 -7.86 -4.60 -7.01
N SER A 128 -8.06 -3.37 -7.45
CA SER A 128 -9.33 -2.66 -7.25
C SER A 128 -10.46 -3.21 -8.15
N GLY A 129 -10.17 -4.10 -9.12
CA GLY A 129 -11.13 -4.94 -9.85
C GLY A 129 -12.37 -4.23 -10.40
N GLY A 130 -12.29 -2.93 -10.72
CA GLY A 130 -13.46 -2.09 -11.01
C GLY A 130 -14.39 -1.82 -9.81
N ASN A 131 -14.27 -2.58 -8.73
CA ASN A 131 -15.00 -2.40 -7.49
C ASN A 131 -14.32 -1.36 -6.59
N ARG A 132 -14.43 -0.08 -6.99
CA ARG A 132 -13.97 1.09 -6.19
C ARG A 132 -14.47 1.06 -4.73
N LYS A 133 -15.52 0.29 -4.45
CA LYS A 133 -16.23 0.19 -3.16
C LYS A 133 -15.46 -0.65 -2.12
N GLY A 134 -14.62 -1.59 -2.55
CA GLY A 134 -13.79 -2.42 -1.67
C GLY A 134 -12.40 -1.85 -1.37
N MET A 135 -12.07 -0.66 -1.90
CA MET A 135 -10.73 -0.09 -1.79
C MET A 135 -10.29 0.13 -0.35
N ILE A 136 -11.22 0.44 0.57
CA ILE A 136 -10.88 0.64 1.99
C ILE A 136 -10.42 -0.65 2.67
N GLU A 137 -10.84 -1.81 2.15
CA GLU A 137 -10.52 -3.14 2.66
C GLU A 137 -9.19 -3.68 2.11
N LEU A 138 -8.66 -3.08 1.04
CA LEU A 138 -7.44 -3.50 0.38
C LEU A 138 -6.23 -2.61 0.74
N PRO A 139 -5.01 -3.17 0.79
CA PRO A 139 -3.81 -2.36 0.86
C PRO A 139 -3.72 -1.38 -0.34
N PRO A 140 -3.29 -0.12 -0.12
CA PRO A 140 -2.71 0.37 1.11
C PRO A 140 -3.70 0.95 2.13
N MET A 141 -4.98 1.09 1.78
CA MET A 141 -5.96 1.83 2.58
C MET A 141 -6.34 1.07 3.85
N SER A 142 -6.31 -0.27 3.82
CA SER A 142 -6.61 -1.11 4.97
C SER A 142 -5.46 -1.26 5.96
N LYS A 143 -4.36 -0.52 5.80
CA LYS A 143 -3.13 -0.66 6.60
C LYS A 143 -2.67 0.67 7.18
N VAL A 144 -2.08 0.60 8.38
CA VAL A 144 -1.51 1.76 9.06
C VAL A 144 -0.35 2.32 8.24
N LYS A 145 -0.26 3.66 8.11
CA LYS A 145 0.78 4.32 7.32
C LYS A 145 2.18 3.91 7.80
N GLY A 146 2.99 3.37 6.88
CA GLY A 146 4.36 2.94 7.18
C GLY A 146 4.47 1.60 7.93
N SER A 147 3.36 0.89 8.15
CA SER A 147 3.33 -0.42 8.80
C SER A 147 2.69 -1.48 7.89
N ALA A 148 3.00 -2.75 8.14
CA ALA A 148 2.29 -3.88 7.55
C ALA A 148 0.98 -4.19 8.29
N GLN A 149 0.78 -3.62 9.49
CA GLN A 149 -0.38 -3.84 10.35
C GLN A 149 -1.67 -3.31 9.70
N GLY A 150 -2.72 -4.12 9.78
CA GLY A 150 -4.07 -3.73 9.37
C GLY A 150 -4.62 -2.58 10.23
N PHE A 151 -5.42 -1.73 9.60
CA PHE A 151 -6.11 -0.61 10.23
C PHE A 151 -7.38 -1.05 10.96
N PHE A 152 -8.07 -2.05 10.43
CA PHE A 152 -9.30 -2.58 11.03
C PHE A 152 -9.00 -3.44 12.25
N GLN A 153 -9.78 -3.23 13.30
CA GLN A 153 -9.76 -4.07 14.51
C GLN A 153 -10.56 -5.36 14.29
N PHE A 154 -11.66 -5.28 13.54
CA PHE A 154 -12.39 -6.46 13.08
C PHE A 154 -13.14 -6.20 11.77
N GLN A 155 -13.34 -7.28 11.04
CA GLN A 155 -14.10 -7.32 9.79
C GLN A 155 -14.91 -8.61 9.78
N TYR A 156 -16.23 -8.48 9.85
CA TYR A 156 -17.15 -9.62 9.83
C TYR A 156 -18.12 -9.50 8.67
N ALA A 157 -18.40 -10.64 8.05
CA ALA A 157 -19.42 -10.78 7.01
C ALA A 157 -20.27 -12.01 7.33
N TRP A 158 -21.56 -11.94 7.08
CA TRP A 158 -22.47 -13.07 7.22
C TRP A 158 -23.53 -13.05 6.14
N HIS A 159 -24.04 -14.23 5.82
CA HIS A 159 -25.18 -14.38 4.94
C HIS A 159 -26.47 -14.06 5.70
N ASP A 160 -27.38 -13.35 5.05
CA ASP A 160 -28.74 -13.09 5.50
C ASP A 160 -29.68 -13.62 4.41
N ASP A 161 -30.32 -14.75 4.70
CA ASP A 161 -31.21 -15.45 3.75
C ASP A 161 -32.40 -14.60 3.33
N VAL A 162 -32.90 -13.72 4.22
CA VAL A 162 -34.04 -12.83 3.94
C VAL A 162 -33.59 -11.71 3.00
N LYS A 163 -32.37 -11.21 3.19
CA LYS A 163 -31.76 -10.23 2.29
C LYS A 163 -31.40 -10.85 0.94
N ALA A 164 -30.91 -12.09 0.93
CA ALA A 164 -30.53 -12.83 -0.28
C ALA A 164 -31.72 -13.05 -1.24
N GLN A 165 -32.95 -13.10 -0.71
CA GLN A 165 -34.17 -13.16 -1.52
C GLN A 165 -34.50 -11.83 -2.23
N LYS A 166 -33.96 -10.70 -1.75
CA LYS A 166 -34.29 -9.35 -2.24
C LYS A 166 -33.13 -8.67 -2.97
N ASP A 167 -31.90 -9.03 -2.65
CA ASP A 167 -30.69 -8.41 -3.17
C ASP A 167 -29.67 -9.51 -3.49
N SER A 168 -29.05 -9.45 -4.68
CA SER A 168 -28.27 -10.55 -5.26
C SER A 168 -27.01 -10.93 -4.48
N VAL A 169 -26.60 -10.11 -3.51
CA VAL A 169 -25.43 -10.35 -2.69
C VAL A 169 -25.75 -11.15 -1.42
N GLY A 170 -26.94 -10.96 -0.82
CA GLY A 170 -27.34 -11.69 0.40
C GLY A 170 -26.43 -11.57 1.62
N VAL A 171 -25.39 -10.72 1.57
CA VAL A 171 -24.37 -10.61 2.62
C VAL A 171 -24.52 -9.27 3.35
N ASP A 172 -24.41 -9.35 4.66
CA ASP A 172 -24.22 -8.20 5.53
C ASP A 172 -22.81 -8.18 6.11
N ARG A 173 -22.29 -6.97 6.31
CA ARG A 173 -20.90 -6.73 6.70
C ARG A 173 -20.83 -5.66 7.78
N ILE A 174 -19.91 -5.87 8.71
CA ILE A 174 -19.44 -4.86 9.65
C ILE A 174 -17.92 -4.76 9.57
N LEU A 175 -17.44 -3.54 9.41
CA LEU A 175 -16.03 -3.18 9.54
C LEU A 175 -15.89 -2.25 10.75
N ALA A 176 -14.85 -2.43 11.55
CA ALA A 176 -14.59 -1.52 12.66
C ALA A 176 -13.12 -1.17 12.80
N TRP A 177 -12.88 0.06 13.24
CA TRP A 177 -11.56 0.58 13.56
C TRP A 177 -11.66 1.58 14.70
N GLY A 178 -10.52 1.82 15.33
CA GLY A 178 -10.43 2.71 16.48
C GLY A 178 -8.98 2.81 16.94
N HIS A 179 -8.71 3.79 17.80
CA HIS A 179 -7.38 3.89 18.39
C HIS A 179 -7.18 2.71 19.36
N PRO A 180 -6.15 1.86 19.18
CA PRO A 180 -5.99 0.65 19.97
C PRO A 180 -5.92 0.90 21.48
N GLU A 181 -5.40 2.05 21.92
CA GLU A 181 -5.30 2.40 23.35
C GLU A 181 -6.64 2.83 23.94
N LEU A 182 -7.53 3.43 23.13
CA LEU A 182 -8.84 3.90 23.60
C LEU A 182 -9.81 2.74 23.80
N ARG A 183 -9.61 1.60 23.13
CA ARG A 183 -10.53 0.45 23.18
C ARG A 183 -10.77 -0.04 24.61
N ASN A 184 -9.75 0.06 25.48
CA ASN A 184 -9.83 -0.41 26.86
C ASN A 184 -10.83 0.40 27.69
N LEU A 185 -11.19 1.62 27.23
CA LEU A 185 -12.24 2.43 27.87
C LEU A 185 -13.59 1.71 27.89
N LEU A 186 -13.84 0.81 26.93
CA LEU A 186 -15.07 0.02 26.84
C LEU A 186 -15.20 -1.04 27.95
N CYS A 187 -14.14 -1.34 28.70
CA CYS A 187 -14.23 -2.30 29.82
C CYS A 187 -14.54 -1.64 31.17
N PHE A 188 -14.61 -0.31 31.27
CA PHE A 188 -14.90 0.35 32.54
C PHE A 188 -16.39 0.44 32.80
N GLU A 189 -16.83 -0.10 33.93
CA GLU A 189 -18.26 -0.19 34.25
C GLU A 189 -18.89 1.15 34.66
N ASN A 190 -18.06 2.12 35.04
CA ASN A 190 -18.49 3.42 35.54
C ASN A 190 -18.57 4.51 34.45
N LEU A 191 -18.30 4.16 33.18
CA LEU A 191 -18.29 5.12 32.07
C LEU A 191 -19.59 5.06 31.26
N SER A 192 -20.06 6.25 30.86
CA SER A 192 -21.23 6.44 30.00
C SER A 192 -20.84 6.34 28.53
N TRP A 193 -21.64 5.62 27.75
CA TRP A 193 -21.42 5.40 26.32
C TRP A 193 -22.37 6.26 25.51
N PHE A 194 -21.89 6.71 24.35
CA PHE A 194 -22.66 7.49 23.39
C PHE A 194 -22.54 6.83 22.03
N VAL A 195 -23.66 6.38 21.46
CA VAL A 195 -23.70 5.69 20.18
C VAL A 195 -24.44 6.55 19.17
N ASP A 196 -23.75 6.97 18.12
CA ASP A 196 -24.30 7.84 17.09
C ASP A 196 -24.19 7.21 15.70
N GLY A 197 -25.31 7.16 14.99
CA GLY A 197 -25.42 6.61 13.64
C GLY A 197 -25.37 7.69 12.57
N THR A 198 -24.23 7.86 11.90
CA THR A 198 -24.06 8.87 10.84
C THR A 198 -24.22 8.26 9.44
N PHE A 199 -25.20 8.75 8.67
CA PHE A 199 -25.51 8.20 7.33
C PHE A 199 -24.66 8.81 6.22
N ARG A 200 -24.43 10.14 6.25
CA ARG A 200 -23.77 10.88 5.15
C ARG A 200 -22.26 10.63 5.05
N SER A 201 -21.65 10.12 6.10
CA SER A 201 -20.22 9.80 6.21
C SER A 201 -19.90 8.37 5.75
N ALA A 202 -20.92 7.52 5.55
CA ALA A 202 -20.73 6.14 5.14
C ALA A 202 -20.24 6.10 3.68
N PRO A 203 -19.13 5.40 3.38
CA PRO A 203 -18.72 5.14 2.02
C PRO A 203 -19.76 4.35 1.25
N GLU A 204 -19.76 4.49 -0.08
CA GLU A 204 -20.65 3.74 -0.95
C GLU A 204 -20.51 2.22 -0.69
N GLY A 205 -21.65 1.54 -0.53
CA GLY A 205 -21.70 0.12 -0.17
C GLY A 205 -21.93 -0.14 1.31
N PHE A 206 -21.84 0.88 2.16
CA PHE A 206 -22.29 0.88 3.55
C PHE A 206 -23.48 1.83 3.69
N LYS A 207 -24.41 1.49 4.59
CA LYS A 207 -25.59 2.30 4.86
C LYS A 207 -25.35 3.36 5.92
N GLN A 208 -24.43 3.09 6.85
CA GLN A 208 -24.21 3.93 8.01
C GLN A 208 -22.80 3.73 8.58
N CYS A 209 -22.27 4.81 9.15
CA CYS A 209 -21.12 4.79 10.04
C CYS A 209 -21.60 5.01 11.47
N ALA A 210 -21.63 3.97 12.30
CA ALA A 210 -21.97 4.07 13.71
C ALA A 210 -20.70 4.26 14.55
N THR A 211 -20.71 5.25 15.43
CA THR A 211 -19.58 5.60 16.30
C THR A 211 -19.94 5.34 17.75
N ILE A 212 -19.07 4.64 18.48
CA ILE A 212 -19.15 4.49 19.93
C ILE A 212 -18.15 5.45 20.56
N MET A 213 -18.67 6.41 21.32
CA MET A 213 -17.89 7.39 22.06
C MET A 213 -18.04 7.15 23.56
N ILE A 214 -16.99 7.49 24.29
CA ILE A 214 -16.94 7.40 25.76
C ILE A 214 -16.65 8.78 26.31
N TYR A 215 -17.41 9.21 27.30
CA TYR A 215 -17.01 10.36 28.10
C TYR A 215 -15.92 9.93 29.08
N ASP A 216 -14.70 10.45 28.93
CA ASP A 216 -13.59 10.22 29.85
C ASP A 216 -13.52 11.39 30.86
N PRO A 217 -13.82 11.16 32.15
CA PRO A 217 -13.76 12.20 33.17
C PRO A 217 -12.35 12.76 33.38
N SER A 218 -11.30 12.01 33.01
CA SER A 218 -9.91 12.44 33.22
C SER A 218 -9.52 13.56 32.25
N SER A 219 -9.99 13.46 31.00
CA SER A 219 -9.78 14.47 29.97
C SER A 219 -10.95 15.46 29.82
N GLU A 220 -12.09 15.16 30.42
CA GLU A 220 -13.37 15.87 30.24
C GLU A 220 -13.85 15.90 28.78
N LEU A 221 -13.47 14.91 27.97
CA LEU A 221 -13.79 14.83 26.55
C LEU A 221 -14.63 13.61 26.21
N TYR A 222 -15.38 13.75 25.12
CA TYR A 222 -16.02 12.62 24.43
C TYR A 222 -15.02 12.04 23.43
N LEU A 223 -14.50 10.87 23.74
CA LEU A 223 -13.49 10.19 22.93
C LEU A 223 -14.18 9.18 22.01
N PRO A 224 -14.04 9.30 20.67
CA PRO A 224 -14.52 8.28 19.76
C PRO A 224 -13.61 7.05 19.87
N VAL A 225 -14.15 5.97 20.44
CA VAL A 225 -13.38 4.77 20.73
C VAL A 225 -13.40 3.80 19.57
N ILE A 226 -14.57 3.59 18.96
CA ILE A 226 -14.75 2.71 17.81
C ILE A 226 -15.64 3.40 16.78
N PHE A 227 -15.21 3.34 15.53
CA PHE A 227 -16.01 3.62 14.35
C PHE A 227 -16.37 2.30 13.68
N THR A 228 -17.60 2.18 13.21
CA THR A 228 -18.09 0.99 12.53
C THR A 228 -18.83 1.35 11.25
N LEU A 229 -18.57 0.62 10.16
CA LEU A 229 -19.38 0.68 8.94
C LEU A 229 -20.28 -0.53 8.87
N THR A 230 -21.55 -0.31 8.59
CA THR A 230 -22.55 -1.38 8.51
C THR A 230 -23.25 -1.35 7.14
N THR A 231 -23.58 -2.53 6.61
CA THR A 231 -24.42 -2.64 5.40
C THR A 231 -25.91 -2.73 5.69
N ALA A 232 -26.28 -2.83 6.97
CA ALA A 232 -27.65 -2.98 7.44
C ALA A 232 -27.87 -2.28 8.78
N MET A 233 -29.05 -1.67 8.91
CA MET A 233 -29.46 -0.84 10.04
C MET A 233 -30.66 -1.51 10.73
N THR A 234 -30.48 -2.78 11.06
CA THR A 234 -31.51 -3.60 11.71
C THR A 234 -31.12 -3.86 13.15
N LYS A 235 -32.09 -4.13 14.02
CA LYS A 235 -31.82 -4.55 15.41
C LYS A 235 -30.81 -5.69 15.47
N LEU A 236 -30.92 -6.68 14.57
CA LEU A 236 -29.97 -7.80 14.50
C LEU A 236 -28.57 -7.35 14.10
N SER A 237 -28.44 -6.38 13.18
CA SER A 237 -27.14 -5.83 12.77
C SER A 237 -26.45 -5.12 13.93
N TYR A 238 -27.18 -4.33 14.72
CA TYR A 238 -26.64 -3.69 15.92
C TYR A 238 -26.30 -4.67 17.03
N LEU A 239 -27.12 -5.71 17.25
CA LEU A 239 -26.77 -6.77 18.20
C LEU A 239 -25.47 -7.48 17.80
N LYS A 240 -25.28 -7.73 16.51
CA LYS A 240 -24.02 -8.29 15.98
C LYS A 240 -22.87 -7.31 16.15
N LEU A 241 -23.07 -6.03 15.86
CA LEU A 241 -22.08 -4.97 16.10
C LEU A 241 -21.59 -4.98 17.55
N LEU A 242 -22.51 -4.94 18.52
CA LEU A 242 -22.16 -4.92 19.94
C LEU A 242 -21.45 -6.20 20.38
N ARG A 243 -21.80 -7.36 19.81
CA ARG A 243 -21.07 -8.62 20.04
C ARG A 243 -19.65 -8.55 19.47
N CYS A 244 -19.49 -8.10 18.24
CA CYS A 244 -18.17 -7.93 17.63
C CYS A 244 -17.28 -6.97 18.44
N VAL A 245 -17.87 -5.91 19.01
CA VAL A 245 -17.17 -5.00 19.93
C VAL A 245 -16.76 -5.73 21.22
N ALA A 246 -17.66 -6.49 21.84
CA ALA A 246 -17.32 -7.28 23.04
C ALA A 246 -16.18 -8.27 22.77
N ASP A 247 -16.24 -8.99 21.65
CA ASP A 247 -15.21 -9.95 21.23
C ASP A 247 -13.88 -9.24 20.93
N CYS A 248 -13.92 -8.07 20.30
CA CYS A 248 -12.74 -7.28 19.98
C CYS A 248 -12.00 -6.79 21.23
N VAL A 249 -12.75 -6.40 22.27
CA VAL A 249 -12.15 -5.91 23.52
C VAL A 249 -11.80 -7.06 24.45
N GLY A 250 -12.47 -8.22 24.33
CA GLY A 250 -12.21 -9.41 25.14
C GLY A 250 -12.74 -9.32 26.56
N CYS A 251 -13.69 -8.42 26.81
CA CYS A 251 -14.33 -8.22 28.11
C CYS A 251 -15.85 -8.11 27.95
N LYS A 252 -16.57 -8.39 29.03
CA LYS A 252 -18.02 -8.14 29.07
C LYS A 252 -18.26 -6.63 29.06
N LEU A 253 -19.12 -6.16 28.16
CA LEU A 253 -19.50 -4.75 28.08
C LEU A 253 -20.52 -4.44 29.19
N THR A 254 -20.15 -3.61 30.15
CA THR A 254 -20.98 -3.23 31.30
C THR A 254 -21.05 -1.70 31.48
N PRO A 255 -21.45 -0.93 30.45
CA PRO A 255 -21.51 0.54 30.57
C PRO A 255 -22.45 1.00 31.67
N LYS A 256 -22.13 2.13 32.30
CA LYS A 256 -22.99 2.75 33.33
C LYS A 256 -24.35 3.11 32.74
N GLU A 257 -24.33 3.74 31.59
CA GLU A 257 -25.51 4.11 30.80
C GLU A 257 -25.10 4.19 29.32
N ILE A 258 -26.07 4.01 28.43
CA ILE A 258 -25.89 4.17 26.99
C ILE A 258 -26.86 5.23 26.51
N MET A 259 -26.32 6.32 25.96
CA MET A 259 -27.07 7.30 25.20
C MET A 259 -26.95 6.96 23.71
N CYS A 260 -28.06 6.96 23.00
CA CYS A 260 -28.08 6.71 21.57
C CYS A 260 -29.09 7.63 20.87
N ASP A 261 -28.97 7.73 19.55
CA ASP A 261 -29.96 8.42 18.73
C ASP A 261 -31.35 7.75 18.79
N PHE A 262 -32.35 8.41 18.19
CA PHE A 262 -33.73 7.91 18.20
C PHE A 262 -33.99 6.77 17.20
N GLU A 263 -32.96 6.09 16.72
CA GLU A 263 -33.12 4.98 15.79
C GLU A 263 -33.71 3.75 16.50
N SER A 264 -34.92 3.35 16.08
CA SER A 264 -35.67 2.25 16.71
C SER A 264 -34.91 0.93 16.70
N ALA A 265 -34.13 0.66 15.66
CA ALA A 265 -33.30 -0.53 15.54
C ALA A 265 -32.15 -0.53 16.56
N LEU A 266 -31.50 0.62 16.77
CA LEU A 266 -30.41 0.79 17.74
C LEU A 266 -30.95 0.71 19.17
N ILE A 267 -32.00 1.47 19.48
CA ILE A 267 -32.68 1.42 20.79
C ILE A 267 -33.13 -0.02 21.10
N GLY A 268 -33.70 -0.70 20.10
CA GLY A 268 -34.15 -2.08 20.23
C GLY A 268 -33.01 -3.08 20.45
N ALA A 269 -31.78 -2.78 20.04
CA ALA A 269 -30.62 -3.64 20.27
C ALA A 269 -29.94 -3.39 21.63
N ILE A 270 -30.04 -2.16 22.13
CA ILE A 270 -29.50 -1.76 23.44
C ILE A 270 -30.41 -2.23 24.59
N ARG A 271 -31.73 -2.27 24.38
CA ARG A 271 -32.72 -2.80 25.33
C ARG A 271 -32.81 -4.32 25.30
#